data_AF-A0A2V2W2S0-F1
#
_entry.id   AF-A0A2V2W2S0-F1
#
_cell.length_a   1.000
_cell.length_b   1.000
_cell.length_c   1.000
_cell.angle_alpha   90.00
_cell.angle_beta   90.00
_cell.angle_gamma   90.00
#
_symmetry.space_group_name_H-M   'P 1'
#
loop_
_entity.id
_entity.type
_entity.pdbx_description
1 polymer ?
#
loop_
_entity_poly.entity_id
_entity_poly.type
_entity_poly.pdbx_seq_one_letter_code
_entity_poly.pdbx_strand_id
1 'polypeptide(L)'
;MRDEWMKRINAIESNREEARERQLSVFCERANHEAEKMAEELERRGGTTLDELERTLEAKKRESTALQADRESRNWECEHTVEKIRTRKGDEESASEKLRQAMQQPEQGRSLRQSAIWTKERQLEMVQLDGAREREAIMRERQSIQAVRRTVRKERCRRRRQWIHQIKEMNAKFPEQVRPLAEERKKKYEQAKAKEDAAERALAADVKMIEEHLPKLISLEEIPVNPEGTDIIRRRFDEVFTQEEQTYLASAEEEWARKERLGRGLEVHRQRMLDDYVAKKNEKLHDAETTERHLSSVVDQVLN
;
A
#
# COMPACT_ATOMS: atom_id res chain seq x y z
N MET A 1 -75.63 102.31 -49.10
CA MET A 1 -75.27 102.22 -50.54
C MET A 1 -74.00 101.41 -50.81
N ARG A 2 -72.84 101.68 -50.20
CA ARG A 2 -71.62 100.86 -50.40
C ARG A 2 -71.76 99.41 -49.89
N ASP A 3 -72.44 99.21 -48.76
CA ASP A 3 -72.59 97.87 -48.16
C ASP A 3 -73.50 96.92 -48.93
N GLU A 4 -74.51 97.43 -49.65
CA GLU A 4 -75.42 96.59 -50.45
C GLU A 4 -74.77 96.11 -51.75
N TRP A 5 -73.86 96.92 -52.32
CA TRP A 5 -73.10 96.56 -53.52
C TRP A 5 -72.02 95.51 -53.22
N MET A 6 -71.30 95.62 -52.10
CA MET A 6 -70.37 94.57 -51.65
C MET A 6 -71.08 93.24 -51.39
N LYS A 7 -72.29 93.27 -50.81
CA LYS A 7 -73.08 92.04 -50.60
C LYS A 7 -73.44 91.33 -51.90
N ARG A 8 -73.72 92.06 -52.98
CA ARG A 8 -74.03 91.46 -54.30
C ARG A 8 -72.80 90.91 -55.01
N ILE A 9 -71.67 91.62 -54.97
CA ILE A 9 -70.40 91.12 -55.53
C ILE A 9 -69.98 89.84 -54.78
N ASN A 10 -70.00 89.87 -53.45
CA ASN A 10 -69.69 88.69 -52.63
C ASN A 10 -70.64 87.52 -52.92
N ALA A 11 -71.93 87.77 -53.17
CA ALA A 11 -72.88 86.71 -53.51
C ALA A 11 -72.63 86.08 -54.91
N ILE A 12 -72.13 86.85 -55.87
CA ILE A 12 -71.78 86.35 -57.21
C ILE A 12 -70.46 85.59 -57.17
N GLU A 13 -69.46 86.11 -56.45
CA GLU A 13 -68.18 85.42 -56.24
C GLU A 13 -68.40 84.12 -55.45
N SER A 14 -69.16 84.14 -54.36
CA SER A 14 -69.54 82.96 -53.59
C SER A 14 -70.23 81.91 -54.47
N ASN A 15 -71.22 82.29 -55.29
CA ASN A 15 -71.89 81.34 -56.18
C ASN A 15 -70.97 80.75 -57.25
N ARG A 16 -69.99 81.53 -57.75
CA ARG A 16 -69.04 81.05 -58.76
C ARG A 16 -67.98 80.14 -58.16
N GLU A 17 -67.52 80.45 -56.94
CA GLU A 17 -66.64 79.59 -56.14
C GLU A 17 -67.35 78.28 -55.84
N GLU A 18 -68.60 78.33 -55.35
CA GLU A 18 -69.43 77.15 -55.08
C GLU A 18 -69.66 76.30 -56.35
N ALA A 19 -69.86 76.91 -57.52
CA ALA A 19 -70.01 76.17 -58.77
C ALA A 19 -68.73 75.45 -59.20
N ARG A 20 -67.56 76.07 -58.98
CA ARG A 20 -66.24 75.44 -59.23
C ARG A 20 -65.97 74.33 -58.24
N GLU A 21 -66.26 74.54 -56.97
CA GLU A 21 -66.10 73.56 -55.91
C GLU A 21 -66.98 72.33 -56.17
N ARG A 22 -68.24 72.53 -56.60
CA ARG A 22 -69.12 71.44 -57.04
C ARG A 22 -68.55 70.67 -58.23
N GLN A 23 -68.01 71.36 -59.25
CA GLN A 23 -67.43 70.70 -60.42
C GLN A 23 -66.16 69.91 -60.08
N LEU A 24 -65.31 70.45 -59.20
CA LEU A 24 -64.13 69.76 -58.71
C LEU A 24 -64.50 68.56 -57.84
N SER A 25 -65.50 68.68 -56.97
CA SER A 25 -66.02 67.55 -56.18
C SER A 25 -66.46 66.42 -57.09
N VAL A 26 -67.26 66.72 -58.12
CA VAL A 26 -67.74 65.71 -59.08
C VAL A 26 -66.59 65.06 -59.87
N PHE A 27 -65.57 65.82 -60.24
CA PHE A 27 -64.40 65.25 -60.92
C PHE A 27 -63.59 64.34 -59.99
N CYS A 28 -63.32 64.78 -58.76
CA CYS A 28 -62.64 63.99 -57.73
C CYS A 28 -63.43 62.71 -57.41
N GLU A 29 -64.74 62.80 -57.28
CA GLU A 29 -65.63 61.65 -57.04
C GLU A 29 -65.54 60.63 -58.18
N ARG A 30 -65.55 61.07 -59.45
CA ARG A 30 -65.39 60.17 -60.61
C ARG A 30 -64.02 59.52 -60.64
N ALA A 31 -62.96 60.29 -60.41
CA ALA A 31 -61.59 59.77 -60.39
C ALA A 31 -61.40 58.75 -59.26
N ASN A 32 -61.95 59.01 -58.07
CA ASN A 32 -61.95 58.07 -56.95
C ASN A 32 -62.71 56.79 -57.29
N HIS A 33 -63.90 56.92 -57.89
CA HIS A 33 -64.70 55.76 -58.27
C HIS A 33 -64.04 54.89 -59.37
N GLU A 34 -63.35 55.51 -60.32
CA GLU A 34 -62.56 54.79 -61.34
C GLU A 34 -61.34 54.09 -60.71
N ALA A 35 -60.66 54.73 -59.76
CA ALA A 35 -59.55 54.14 -59.03
C ALA A 35 -59.99 52.94 -58.17
N GLU A 36 -61.12 53.05 -57.47
CA GLU A 36 -61.73 51.95 -56.70
C GLU A 36 -62.07 50.75 -57.60
N LYS A 37 -62.70 50.99 -58.75
CA LYS A 37 -63.01 49.92 -59.71
C LYS A 37 -61.76 49.19 -60.22
N MET A 38 -60.70 49.94 -60.51
CA MET A 38 -59.43 49.36 -60.95
C MET A 38 -58.79 48.53 -59.82
N ALA A 39 -58.89 48.98 -58.56
CA ALA A 39 -58.42 48.21 -57.41
C ALA A 39 -59.21 46.90 -57.25
N GLU A 40 -60.54 46.95 -57.30
CA GLU A 40 -61.40 45.76 -57.21
C GLU A 40 -61.15 44.75 -58.34
N GLU A 41 -60.91 45.21 -59.57
CA GLU A 41 -60.59 44.33 -60.69
C GLU A 41 -59.23 43.64 -60.53
N LEU A 42 -58.23 44.37 -60.00
CA LEU A 42 -56.92 43.81 -59.70
C LEU A 42 -56.99 42.76 -58.59
N GLU A 43 -57.75 43.00 -57.53
CA GLU A 43 -57.99 42.01 -56.47
C GLU A 43 -58.71 40.78 -57.01
N ARG A 44 -59.71 40.96 -57.88
CA ARG A 44 -60.45 39.85 -58.49
C ARG A 44 -59.57 39.01 -59.43
N ARG A 45 -58.68 39.63 -60.20
CA ARG A 45 -57.72 38.92 -61.07
C ARG A 45 -56.60 38.25 -60.27
N GLY A 46 -56.17 38.86 -59.17
CA GLY A 46 -55.12 38.34 -58.27
C GLY A 46 -55.62 37.28 -57.27
N GLY A 47 -56.94 37.14 -57.09
CA GLY A 47 -57.55 36.14 -56.21
C GLY A 47 -57.28 36.35 -54.71
N THR A 48 -56.69 37.49 -54.34
CA THR A 48 -56.35 37.85 -52.95
C THR A 48 -56.52 39.36 -52.80
N THR A 49 -57.13 39.81 -51.71
CA THR A 49 -57.31 41.24 -51.44
C THR A 49 -56.04 41.86 -50.85
N LEU A 50 -55.85 43.16 -51.02
CA LEU A 50 -54.70 43.87 -50.44
C LEU A 50 -54.69 43.75 -48.91
N ASP A 51 -55.87 43.84 -48.30
CA ASP A 51 -56.09 43.62 -46.86
C ASP A 51 -55.62 42.23 -46.38
N GLU A 52 -55.88 41.18 -47.15
CA GLU A 52 -55.43 39.82 -46.83
C GLU A 52 -53.91 39.69 -46.92
N LEU A 53 -53.29 40.32 -47.91
CA LEU A 53 -51.83 40.37 -48.04
C LEU A 53 -51.18 41.14 -46.88
N GLU A 54 -51.78 42.25 -46.44
CA GLU A 54 -51.29 42.99 -45.27
C GLU A 54 -51.43 42.16 -43.98
N ARG A 55 -52.58 41.52 -43.75
CA ARG A 55 -52.78 40.65 -42.58
C ARG A 55 -51.82 39.46 -42.56
N THR A 56 -51.58 38.82 -43.71
CA THR A 56 -50.63 37.70 -43.81
C THR A 56 -49.19 38.16 -43.62
N LEU A 57 -48.82 39.32 -44.15
CA LEU A 57 -47.51 39.92 -43.93
C LEU A 57 -47.30 40.26 -42.45
N GLU A 58 -48.27 40.85 -41.78
CA GLU A 58 -48.18 41.11 -40.35
C GLU A 58 -48.10 39.83 -39.52
N ALA A 59 -48.89 38.80 -39.87
CA ALA A 59 -48.81 37.50 -39.21
C ALA A 59 -47.41 36.88 -39.35
N LYS A 60 -46.82 36.93 -40.56
CA LYS A 60 -45.46 36.44 -40.81
C LYS A 60 -44.39 37.27 -40.11
N LYS A 61 -44.57 38.59 -39.96
CA LYS A 61 -43.69 39.43 -39.14
C LYS A 61 -43.73 39.00 -37.68
N ARG A 62 -44.92 38.79 -37.11
CA ARG A 62 -45.11 38.31 -35.72
C ARG A 62 -44.48 36.92 -35.52
N GLU A 63 -44.71 35.99 -36.45
CA GLU A 63 -44.10 34.65 -36.44
C GLU A 63 -42.56 34.73 -36.49
N SER A 64 -42.02 35.56 -37.39
CA SER A 64 -40.57 35.78 -37.49
C SER A 64 -39.98 36.34 -36.20
N THR A 65 -40.62 37.33 -35.58
CA THR A 65 -40.18 37.88 -34.29
C THR A 65 -40.23 36.86 -33.16
N ALA A 66 -41.26 35.99 -33.14
CA ALA A 66 -41.36 34.92 -32.15
C ALA A 66 -40.27 33.87 -32.33
N LEU A 67 -40.00 33.45 -33.57
CA LEU A 67 -38.91 32.53 -33.89
C LEU A 67 -37.54 33.11 -33.58
N GLN A 68 -37.35 34.41 -33.79
CA GLN A 68 -36.11 35.10 -33.45
C GLN A 68 -35.90 35.12 -31.92
N ALA A 69 -36.94 35.46 -31.15
CA ALA A 69 -36.87 35.45 -29.69
C ALA A 69 -36.60 34.05 -29.12
N ASP A 70 -37.25 33.01 -29.66
CA ASP A 70 -37.00 31.61 -29.27
C ASP A 70 -35.56 31.17 -29.59
N ARG A 71 -35.03 31.54 -30.77
CA ARG A 71 -33.62 31.28 -31.12
C ARG A 71 -32.65 31.99 -30.19
N GLU A 72 -32.90 33.25 -29.87
CA GLU A 72 -32.07 34.03 -28.94
C GLU A 72 -32.09 33.43 -27.53
N SER A 73 -33.26 33.01 -27.04
CA SER A 73 -33.40 32.31 -25.76
C SER A 73 -32.59 31.02 -25.72
N ARG A 74 -32.71 30.17 -26.75
CA ARG A 74 -31.95 28.91 -26.85
C ARG A 74 -30.45 29.16 -26.96
N ASN A 75 -30.04 30.18 -27.72
CA ASN A 75 -28.62 30.51 -27.84
C ASN A 75 -28.06 30.97 -26.50
N TRP A 76 -28.81 31.80 -25.76
CA TRP A 76 -28.44 32.24 -24.42
C TRP A 76 -28.31 31.06 -23.43
N GLU A 77 -29.24 30.11 -23.44
CA GLU A 77 -29.18 28.90 -22.61
C GLU A 77 -27.97 28.01 -22.95
N CYS A 78 -27.69 27.83 -24.25
CA CYS A 78 -26.52 27.11 -24.72
C CYS A 78 -25.22 27.78 -24.26
N GLU A 79 -25.09 29.10 -24.44
CA GLU A 79 -23.92 29.87 -24.01
C GLU A 79 -23.70 29.75 -22.50
N HIS A 80 -24.76 29.91 -21.72
CA HIS A 80 -24.69 29.79 -20.26
C HIS A 80 -24.30 28.36 -19.81
N THR A 81 -24.80 27.33 -20.48
CA THR A 81 -24.43 25.93 -20.19
C THR A 81 -22.98 25.65 -20.54
N VAL A 82 -22.49 26.14 -21.68
CA VAL A 82 -21.08 26.05 -22.07
C VAL A 82 -20.20 26.74 -21.03
N GLU A 83 -20.59 27.90 -20.54
CA GLU A 83 -19.83 28.62 -19.54
C GLU A 83 -19.77 27.88 -18.19
N LYS A 84 -20.87 27.25 -17.76
CA LYS A 84 -20.89 26.34 -16.61
C LYS A 84 -19.96 25.14 -16.78
N ILE A 85 -19.86 24.59 -17.99
CA ILE A 85 -18.95 23.47 -18.27
C ILE A 85 -17.49 23.95 -18.22
N ARG A 86 -17.19 25.12 -18.75
CA ARG A 86 -15.83 25.71 -18.71
C ARG A 86 -15.35 25.94 -17.29
N THR A 87 -16.19 26.51 -16.43
CA THR A 87 -15.83 26.75 -15.02
C THR A 87 -15.60 25.44 -14.27
N ARG A 88 -16.52 24.47 -14.40
CA ARG A 88 -16.34 23.13 -13.82
C ARG A 88 -15.06 22.45 -14.28
N LYS A 89 -14.75 22.51 -15.58
CA LYS A 89 -13.51 21.96 -16.13
C LYS A 89 -12.28 22.60 -15.51
N GLY A 90 -12.26 23.93 -15.35
CA GLY A 90 -11.17 24.64 -14.68
C GLY A 90 -10.98 24.22 -13.22
N ASP A 91 -12.08 24.05 -12.49
CA ASP A 91 -12.05 23.57 -11.09
C ASP A 91 -11.52 22.14 -10.99
N GLU A 92 -11.94 21.25 -11.89
CA GLU A 92 -11.48 19.86 -11.97
C GLU A 92 -9.99 19.76 -12.34
N GLU A 93 -9.52 20.59 -13.27
CA GLU A 93 -8.10 20.68 -13.64
C GLU A 93 -7.26 21.18 -12.45
N SER A 94 -7.73 22.22 -11.74
CA SER A 94 -7.08 22.73 -10.53
C SER A 94 -7.03 21.68 -9.41
N ALA A 95 -8.12 20.95 -9.18
CA ALA A 95 -8.18 19.86 -8.20
C ALA A 95 -7.21 18.72 -8.57
N SER A 96 -7.12 18.38 -9.85
CA SER A 96 -6.20 17.36 -10.36
C SER A 96 -4.74 17.74 -10.18
N GLU A 97 -4.39 19.00 -10.41
CA GLU A 97 -3.04 19.51 -10.20
C GLU A 97 -2.66 19.51 -8.71
N LYS A 98 -3.57 19.95 -7.83
CA LYS A 98 -3.37 19.87 -6.37
C LYS A 98 -3.15 18.42 -5.91
N LEU A 99 -3.90 17.46 -6.45
CA LEU A 99 -3.71 16.04 -6.15
C LEU A 99 -2.34 15.55 -6.60
N ARG A 100 -1.91 15.91 -7.82
CA ARG A 100 -0.59 15.56 -8.35
C ARG A 100 0.54 16.08 -7.45
N GLN A 101 0.42 17.32 -6.99
CA GLN A 101 1.37 17.91 -6.04
C GLN A 101 1.36 17.19 -4.69
N ALA A 102 0.17 16.86 -4.17
CA ALA A 102 0.04 16.11 -2.92
C ALA A 102 0.64 14.70 -3.01
N MET A 103 0.65 14.06 -4.19
CA MET A 103 1.24 12.74 -4.42
C MET A 103 2.77 12.73 -4.46
N GLN A 104 3.43 13.85 -4.77
CA GLN A 104 4.90 13.92 -4.88
C GLN A 104 5.60 13.57 -3.55
N GLN A 105 5.08 14.06 -2.42
CA GLN A 105 5.67 13.82 -1.10
C GLN A 105 5.62 12.33 -0.69
N PRO A 106 4.46 11.65 -0.74
CA PRO A 106 4.37 10.20 -0.55
C PRO A 106 5.27 9.39 -1.50
N GLU A 107 5.37 9.78 -2.78
CA GLU A 107 6.21 9.09 -3.76
C GLU A 107 7.71 9.20 -3.41
N GLN A 108 8.17 10.40 -3.07
CA GLN A 108 9.53 10.60 -2.57
C GLN A 108 9.77 9.81 -1.29
N GLY A 109 8.84 9.85 -0.33
CA GLY A 109 8.91 9.08 0.91
C GLY A 109 8.93 7.56 0.67
N ARG A 110 8.22 7.07 -0.35
CA ARG A 110 8.27 5.67 -0.78
C ARG A 110 9.64 5.31 -1.34
N SER A 111 10.19 6.14 -2.23
CA SER A 111 11.53 5.94 -2.81
C SER A 111 12.62 5.88 -1.72
N LEU A 112 12.58 6.81 -0.76
CA LEU A 112 13.50 6.82 0.38
C LEU A 112 13.36 5.58 1.28
N ARG A 113 12.14 5.10 1.52
CA ARG A 113 11.93 3.87 2.29
C ARG A 113 12.44 2.65 1.54
N GLN A 114 12.25 2.58 0.23
CA GLN A 114 12.76 1.49 -0.59
C GLN A 114 14.29 1.43 -0.59
N SER A 115 14.98 2.57 -0.71
CA SER A 115 16.44 2.61 -0.64
C SER A 115 16.98 2.25 0.74
N ALA A 116 16.28 2.69 1.81
CA ALA A 116 16.63 2.31 3.18
C ALA A 116 16.47 0.80 3.42
N ILE A 117 15.39 0.19 2.93
CA ILE A 117 15.17 -1.26 3.01
C ILE A 117 16.29 -1.99 2.27
N TRP A 118 16.58 -1.61 1.03
CA TRP A 118 17.64 -2.23 0.24
C TRP A 118 19.01 -2.17 0.93
N THR A 119 19.33 -1.04 1.56
CA THR A 119 20.57 -0.87 2.33
C THR A 119 20.61 -1.80 3.55
N LYS A 120 19.48 -1.93 4.25
CA LYS A 120 19.37 -2.83 5.41
C LYS A 120 19.44 -4.30 5.03
N GLU A 121 18.84 -4.69 3.92
CA GLU A 121 18.96 -6.04 3.37
C GLU A 121 20.43 -6.38 3.05
N ARG A 122 21.14 -5.44 2.42
CA ARG A 122 22.57 -5.61 2.14
C ARG A 122 23.41 -5.71 3.42
N GLN A 123 23.11 -4.92 4.44
CA GLN A 123 23.79 -5.02 5.76
C GLN A 123 23.52 -6.38 6.41
N LEU A 124 22.28 -6.88 6.34
CA LEU A 124 21.91 -8.17 6.90
C LEU A 124 22.65 -9.32 6.21
N GLU A 125 22.75 -9.28 4.87
CA GLU A 125 23.51 -10.26 4.09
C GLU A 125 24.99 -10.32 4.55
N MET A 126 25.62 -9.17 4.77
CA MET A 126 27.00 -9.11 5.27
C MET A 126 27.15 -9.73 6.67
N VAL A 127 26.25 -9.40 7.60
CA VAL A 127 26.26 -9.97 8.96
C VAL A 127 26.05 -11.50 8.93
N GLN A 128 25.18 -11.99 8.04
CA GLN A 128 24.98 -13.44 7.88
C GLN A 128 26.24 -14.15 7.37
N LEU A 129 26.95 -13.54 6.41
CA LEU A 129 28.21 -14.07 5.89
C LEU A 129 29.30 -14.09 6.96
N ASP A 130 29.45 -13.01 7.73
CA ASP A 130 30.42 -12.95 8.81
C ASP A 130 30.11 -13.97 9.92
N GLY A 131 28.84 -14.08 10.32
CA GLY A 131 28.41 -15.12 11.27
C GLY A 131 28.63 -16.54 10.75
N ALA A 132 28.51 -16.78 9.44
CA ALA A 132 28.87 -18.08 8.85
C ALA A 132 30.38 -18.35 8.92
N ARG A 133 31.21 -17.35 8.60
CA ARG A 133 32.68 -17.46 8.68
C ARG A 133 33.17 -17.70 10.11
N GLU A 134 32.56 -17.03 11.08
CA GLU A 134 32.86 -17.23 12.51
C GLU A 134 32.52 -18.66 12.96
N ARG A 135 31.33 -19.16 12.60
CA ARG A 135 30.93 -20.56 12.88
C ARG A 135 31.91 -21.56 12.29
N GLU A 136 32.35 -21.35 11.05
CA GLU A 136 33.36 -22.20 10.43
C GLU A 136 34.72 -22.12 11.15
N ALA A 137 35.16 -20.93 11.55
CA ALA A 137 36.40 -20.75 12.29
C ALA A 137 36.38 -21.50 13.63
N ILE A 138 35.29 -21.37 14.39
CA ILE A 138 35.09 -22.09 15.65
C ILE A 138 35.13 -23.61 15.43
N MET A 139 34.46 -24.10 14.37
CA MET A 139 34.47 -25.53 14.05
C MET A 139 35.87 -26.05 13.70
N ARG A 140 36.64 -25.29 12.91
CA ARG A 140 38.04 -25.64 12.58
C ARG A 140 38.92 -25.66 13.83
N GLU A 141 38.80 -24.65 14.70
CA GLU A 141 39.57 -24.59 15.94
C GLU A 141 39.21 -25.75 16.87
N ARG A 142 37.93 -26.06 17.03
CA ARG A 142 37.47 -27.21 17.81
C ARG A 142 38.09 -28.52 17.31
N GLN A 143 38.11 -28.72 15.99
CA GLN A 143 38.74 -29.89 15.38
C GLN A 143 40.25 -29.92 15.63
N SER A 144 40.93 -28.77 15.51
CA SER A 144 42.36 -28.63 15.81
C SER A 144 42.67 -28.97 17.27
N ILE A 145 41.95 -28.38 18.22
CA ILE A 145 42.08 -28.67 19.66
C ILE A 145 41.81 -30.14 19.94
N GLN A 146 40.79 -30.74 19.31
CA GLN A 146 40.49 -32.16 19.48
C GLN A 146 41.63 -33.04 18.95
N ALA A 147 42.24 -32.68 17.82
CA ALA A 147 43.41 -33.38 17.28
C ALA A 147 44.60 -33.31 18.25
N VAL A 148 44.91 -32.12 18.79
CA VAL A 148 45.96 -31.92 19.80
C VAL A 148 45.66 -32.72 21.08
N ARG A 149 44.42 -32.71 21.58
CA ARG A 149 44.04 -33.52 22.75
C ARG A 149 44.25 -35.01 22.49
N ARG A 150 43.95 -35.50 21.29
CA ARG A 150 44.18 -36.91 20.90
C ARG A 150 45.68 -37.23 20.86
N THR A 151 46.53 -36.36 20.32
CA THR A 151 47.98 -36.61 20.28
C THR A 151 48.59 -36.62 21.68
N VAL A 152 48.24 -35.65 22.53
CA VAL A 152 48.68 -35.60 23.93
C VAL A 152 48.25 -36.86 24.70
N ARG A 153 46.98 -37.27 24.57
CA ARG A 153 46.47 -38.51 25.19
C ARG A 153 47.28 -39.74 24.73
N LYS A 154 47.55 -39.87 23.42
CA LYS A 154 48.34 -41.00 22.88
C LYS A 154 49.76 -41.04 23.44
N GLU A 155 50.45 -39.89 23.49
CA GLU A 155 51.82 -39.82 23.99
C GLU A 155 51.89 -40.14 25.49
N ARG A 156 50.93 -39.66 26.28
CA ARG A 156 50.85 -40.02 27.70
C ARG A 156 50.52 -41.50 27.91
N CYS A 157 49.60 -42.09 27.15
CA CYS A 157 49.35 -43.53 27.18
C CYS A 157 50.61 -44.34 26.84
N ARG A 158 51.43 -43.86 25.89
CA ARG A 158 52.73 -44.46 25.57
C ARG A 158 53.69 -44.38 26.76
N ARG A 159 53.81 -43.22 27.42
CA ARG A 159 54.64 -43.08 28.64
C ARG A 159 54.17 -43.97 29.78
N ARG A 160 52.86 -44.05 30.02
CA ARG A 160 52.28 -44.95 31.03
C ARG A 160 52.60 -46.41 30.73
N ARG A 161 52.50 -46.84 29.46
CA ARG A 161 52.93 -48.19 29.04
C ARG A 161 54.40 -48.46 29.31
N GLN A 162 55.29 -47.50 29.03
CA GLN A 162 56.72 -47.63 29.35
C GLN A 162 56.97 -47.76 30.85
N TRP A 163 56.33 -46.93 31.66
CA TRP A 163 56.41 -47.02 33.13
C TRP A 163 55.90 -48.36 33.66
N ILE A 164 54.75 -48.83 33.17
CA ILE A 164 54.19 -50.14 33.54
C ILE A 164 55.17 -51.26 33.19
N HIS A 165 55.81 -51.19 32.02
CA HIS A 165 56.81 -52.18 31.62
C HIS A 165 58.01 -52.20 32.56
N GLN A 166 58.55 -51.04 32.93
CA GLN A 166 59.65 -50.92 33.91
C GLN A 166 59.26 -51.46 35.28
N ILE A 167 58.05 -51.17 35.76
CA ILE A 167 57.53 -51.69 37.04
C ILE A 167 57.42 -53.22 36.98
N LYS A 168 56.91 -53.78 35.87
CA LYS A 168 56.84 -55.24 35.68
C LYS A 168 58.22 -55.90 35.65
N GLU A 169 59.19 -55.30 34.97
CA GLU A 169 60.58 -55.80 34.97
C GLU A 169 61.21 -55.77 36.37
N MET A 170 60.96 -54.71 37.15
CA MET A 170 61.39 -54.64 38.55
C MET A 170 60.70 -55.70 39.40
N ASN A 171 59.37 -55.80 39.30
CA ASN A 171 58.56 -56.77 40.04
C ASN A 171 58.97 -58.22 39.73
N ALA A 172 59.38 -58.53 38.49
CA ALA A 172 59.88 -59.85 38.13
C ALA A 172 61.23 -60.19 38.78
N LYS A 173 62.11 -59.20 38.92
CA LYS A 173 63.44 -59.37 39.54
C LYS A 173 63.40 -59.49 41.07
N PHE A 174 62.39 -58.90 41.73
CA PHE A 174 62.26 -58.92 43.18
C PHE A 174 62.20 -60.35 43.77
N PRO A 175 61.33 -61.26 43.28
CA PRO A 175 61.31 -62.66 43.72
C PRO A 175 62.61 -63.39 43.43
N GLU A 176 63.27 -63.13 42.30
CA GLU A 176 64.56 -63.72 41.95
C GLU A 176 65.70 -63.28 42.88
N GLN A 177 65.64 -62.06 43.42
CA GLN A 177 66.61 -61.57 44.41
C GLN A 177 66.35 -62.10 45.82
N VAL A 178 65.08 -62.37 46.17
CA VAL A 178 64.71 -62.92 47.47
C VAL A 178 64.94 -64.44 47.54
N ARG A 179 64.82 -65.15 46.41
CA ARG A 179 64.96 -66.62 46.34
C ARG A 179 66.33 -67.18 46.81
N PRO A 180 67.49 -66.60 46.45
CA PRO A 180 68.79 -67.05 46.95
C PRO A 180 68.92 -66.91 48.47
N LEU A 181 68.33 -65.86 49.07
CA LEU A 181 68.32 -65.68 50.53
C LEU A 181 67.52 -66.80 51.22
N ALA A 182 66.42 -67.23 50.61
CA ALA A 182 65.64 -68.38 51.09
C ALA A 182 66.38 -69.72 50.91
N GLU A 183 67.11 -69.89 49.81
CA GLU A 183 67.89 -71.11 49.51
C GLU A 183 69.16 -71.24 50.36
N GLU A 184 69.86 -70.14 50.64
CA GLU A 184 71.02 -70.10 51.53
C GLU A 184 70.65 -70.46 52.98
N ARG A 185 69.47 -70.02 53.45
CA ARG A 185 68.95 -70.39 54.79
C ARG A 185 68.66 -71.89 54.88
N LYS A 186 68.06 -72.47 53.84
CA LYS A 186 67.85 -73.93 53.74
C LYS A 186 69.16 -74.72 53.80
N LYS A 187 70.23 -74.21 53.17
CA LYS A 187 71.57 -74.84 53.19
C LYS A 187 72.27 -74.74 54.54
N LYS A 188 72.00 -73.70 55.33
CA LYS A 188 72.58 -73.51 56.69
C LYS A 188 71.86 -74.29 57.81
N TYR A 189 70.83 -75.09 57.49
CA TYR A 189 69.96 -75.79 58.46
C TYR A 189 69.28 -74.87 59.49
N GLU A 190 69.17 -73.56 59.19
CA GLU A 190 68.37 -72.64 59.99
C GLU A 190 66.88 -72.88 59.66
N GLN A 191 66.06 -73.23 60.65
CA GLN A 191 64.61 -73.33 60.44
C GLN A 191 64.06 -71.97 60.03
N ALA A 192 63.38 -71.92 58.88
CA ALA A 192 62.63 -70.75 58.46
C ALA A 192 61.65 -70.37 59.58
N LYS A 193 61.80 -69.17 60.16
CA LYS A 193 60.82 -68.67 61.14
C LYS A 193 59.52 -68.42 60.38
N ALA A 194 58.38 -68.90 60.89
CA ALA A 194 57.06 -68.72 60.26
C ALA A 194 56.72 -67.26 59.88
N LYS A 195 57.35 -66.27 60.56
CA LYS A 195 57.23 -64.85 60.25
C LYS A 195 57.89 -64.45 58.92
N GLU A 196 58.96 -65.12 58.52
CA GLU A 196 59.71 -64.83 57.28
C GLU A 196 58.99 -65.42 56.06
N ASP A 197 58.49 -66.66 56.15
CA ASP A 197 57.64 -67.26 55.11
C ASP A 197 56.33 -66.46 54.91
N ALA A 198 55.77 -65.93 55.99
CA ALA A 198 54.61 -65.04 55.92
C ALA A 198 54.96 -63.73 55.19
N ALA A 199 56.16 -63.19 55.39
CA ALA A 199 56.63 -61.98 54.73
C ALA A 199 56.89 -62.20 53.22
N GLU A 200 57.46 -63.34 52.82
CA GLU A 200 57.63 -63.68 51.40
C GLU A 200 56.28 -63.84 50.68
N ARG A 201 55.30 -64.49 51.33
CA ARG A 201 53.94 -64.60 50.78
C ARG A 201 53.23 -63.25 50.70
N ALA A 202 53.43 -62.37 51.69
CA ALA A 202 52.89 -61.01 51.67
C ALA A 202 53.48 -60.20 50.51
N LEU A 203 54.80 -60.25 50.32
CA LEU A 203 55.48 -59.61 49.18
C LEU A 203 54.97 -60.10 47.83
N ALA A 204 54.79 -61.41 47.66
CA ALA A 204 54.23 -61.97 46.43
C ALA A 204 52.76 -61.52 46.20
N ALA A 205 51.97 -61.41 47.27
CA ALA A 205 50.61 -60.89 47.20
C ALA A 205 50.56 -59.40 46.83
N ASP A 206 51.46 -58.58 47.39
CA ASP A 206 51.57 -57.16 47.08
C ASP A 206 52.00 -56.93 45.62
N VAL A 207 52.99 -57.69 45.14
CA VAL A 207 53.40 -57.65 43.72
C VAL A 207 52.23 -57.99 42.80
N LYS A 208 51.47 -59.03 43.14
CA LYS A 208 50.28 -59.44 42.37
C LYS A 208 49.20 -58.35 42.38
N MET A 209 48.92 -57.75 43.53
CA MET A 209 47.96 -56.65 43.67
C MET A 209 48.37 -55.45 42.80
N ILE A 210 49.65 -55.07 42.83
CA ILE A 210 50.18 -53.99 41.99
C ILE A 210 49.96 -54.31 40.50
N GLU A 211 50.30 -55.53 40.07
CA GLU A 211 50.14 -55.96 38.67
C GLU A 211 48.69 -55.94 38.18
N GLU A 212 47.72 -56.22 39.04
CA GLU A 212 46.28 -56.14 38.73
C GLU A 212 45.80 -54.69 38.51
N HIS A 213 46.44 -53.71 39.14
CA HIS A 213 46.09 -52.29 39.01
C HIS A 213 46.80 -51.58 37.85
N LEU A 214 48.00 -52.03 37.44
CA LEU A 214 48.79 -51.37 36.39
C LEU A 214 48.02 -51.14 35.06
N PRO A 215 47.23 -52.10 34.51
CA PRO A 215 46.49 -51.88 33.27
C PRO A 215 45.45 -50.75 33.36
N LYS A 216 44.82 -50.58 34.54
CA LYS A 216 43.75 -49.58 34.78
C LYS A 216 44.29 -48.15 34.68
N LEU A 217 45.59 -47.96 34.91
CA LEU A 217 46.26 -46.67 34.77
C LEU A 217 46.37 -46.20 33.31
N ILE A 218 46.34 -47.10 32.33
CA ILE A 218 46.40 -46.74 30.90
C ILE A 218 45.09 -46.07 30.47
N SER A 219 43.95 -46.51 31.01
CA SER A 219 42.61 -46.06 30.65
C SER A 219 42.12 -44.83 31.42
N LEU A 220 42.85 -44.36 32.44
CA LEU A 220 42.44 -43.21 33.25
C LEU A 220 42.40 -41.93 32.40
N GLU A 221 41.20 -41.35 32.22
CA GLU A 221 41.06 -40.00 31.65
C GLU A 221 41.65 -38.95 32.60
N GLU A 222 42.34 -37.95 32.04
CA GLU A 222 43.14 -37.00 32.81
C GLU A 222 42.37 -35.76 33.29
N ILE A 223 41.21 -35.52 32.69
CA ILE A 223 40.36 -34.41 33.10
C ILE A 223 39.33 -35.02 34.03
N PRO A 224 39.30 -34.68 35.33
CA PRO A 224 38.13 -34.95 36.14
C PRO A 224 37.00 -34.11 35.55
N VAL A 225 36.25 -34.70 34.62
CA VAL A 225 34.98 -34.12 34.18
C VAL A 225 34.09 -34.30 35.40
N ASN A 226 33.68 -33.20 36.03
CA ASN A 226 32.54 -33.23 36.91
C ASN A 226 31.30 -33.21 36.00
N PRO A 227 30.69 -34.37 35.68
CA PRO A 227 29.58 -34.42 34.75
C PRO A 227 28.41 -33.59 35.25
N GLU A 228 28.15 -33.63 36.56
CA GLU A 228 27.05 -32.92 37.22
C GLU A 228 27.24 -31.40 37.09
N GLY A 229 28.44 -30.89 37.41
CA GLY A 229 28.73 -29.46 37.28
C GLY A 229 28.61 -28.96 35.83
N THR A 230 29.01 -29.78 34.87
CA THR A 230 28.93 -29.44 33.44
C THR A 230 27.49 -29.42 32.94
N ASP A 231 26.67 -30.38 33.37
CA ASP A 231 25.26 -30.46 33.00
C ASP A 231 24.42 -29.37 33.67
N ILE A 232 24.74 -28.98 34.91
CA ILE A 232 24.09 -27.84 35.59
C ILE A 232 24.33 -26.54 34.81
N ILE A 233 25.57 -26.31 34.36
CA ILE A 233 25.90 -25.10 33.59
C ILE A 233 25.16 -25.11 32.25
N ARG A 234 25.10 -26.24 31.54
CA ARG A 234 24.34 -26.36 30.28
C ARG A 234 22.87 -26.01 30.47
N ARG A 235 22.20 -26.63 31.45
CA ARG A 235 20.78 -26.37 31.72
C ARG A 235 20.49 -24.91 32.03
N ARG A 236 21.36 -24.23 32.78
CA ARG A 236 21.22 -22.79 33.06
C ARG A 236 21.30 -21.94 31.80
N PHE A 237 22.21 -22.27 30.88
CA PHE A 237 22.29 -21.56 29.60
C PHE A 237 21.05 -21.84 28.75
N ASP A 238 20.61 -23.10 28.66
CA ASP A 238 19.43 -23.46 27.89
C ASP A 238 18.17 -22.77 28.45
N GLU A 239 18.02 -22.67 29.77
CA GLU A 239 16.93 -21.91 30.43
C GLU A 239 16.98 -20.41 30.10
N VAL A 240 18.15 -19.78 30.13
CA VAL A 240 18.28 -18.35 29.78
C VAL A 240 17.96 -18.11 28.31
N PHE A 241 18.49 -18.94 27.41
CA PHE A 241 18.23 -18.80 25.97
C PHE A 241 16.75 -19.04 25.63
N THR A 242 16.10 -20.03 26.25
CA THR A 242 14.67 -20.28 26.05
C THR A 242 13.80 -19.14 26.58
N GLN A 243 14.16 -18.53 27.72
CA GLN A 243 13.46 -17.35 28.23
C GLN A 243 13.64 -16.12 27.32
N GLU A 244 14.85 -15.85 26.83
CA GLU A 244 15.10 -14.76 25.90
C GLU A 244 14.36 -14.96 24.57
N GLU A 245 14.38 -16.19 24.03
CA GLU A 245 13.65 -16.54 22.81
C GLU A 245 12.14 -16.30 22.97
N GLN A 246 11.53 -16.77 24.06
CA GLN A 246 10.12 -16.53 24.34
C GLN A 246 9.79 -15.04 24.47
N THR A 247 10.66 -14.27 25.13
CA THR A 247 10.49 -12.82 25.28
C THR A 247 10.55 -12.10 23.93
N TYR A 248 11.48 -12.50 23.07
CA TYR A 248 11.61 -11.95 21.73
C TYR A 248 10.41 -12.29 20.85
N LEU A 249 9.96 -13.55 20.87
CA LEU A 249 8.80 -14.01 20.11
C LEU A 249 7.52 -13.29 20.55
N ALA A 250 7.29 -13.15 21.86
CA ALA A 250 6.15 -12.39 22.39
C ALA A 250 6.16 -10.94 21.90
N SER A 251 7.33 -10.28 21.96
CA SER A 251 7.48 -8.90 21.46
C SER A 251 7.23 -8.79 19.95
N ALA A 252 7.66 -9.79 19.17
CA ALA A 252 7.44 -9.84 17.74
C ALA A 252 5.95 -10.06 17.39
N GLU A 253 5.25 -10.93 18.12
CA GLU A 253 3.82 -11.16 17.97
C GLU A 253 2.99 -9.91 18.32
N GLU A 254 3.36 -9.19 19.38
CA GLU A 254 2.72 -7.92 19.76
C GLU A 254 2.86 -6.86 18.64
N GLU A 255 4.06 -6.70 18.09
CA GLU A 255 4.30 -5.78 16.97
C GLU A 255 3.57 -6.22 15.68
N TRP A 256 3.48 -7.52 15.42
CA TRP A 256 2.69 -8.04 14.30
C TRP A 256 1.20 -7.75 14.48
N ALA A 257 0.65 -8.03 15.66
CA ALA A 257 -0.74 -7.72 15.99
C ALA A 257 -1.03 -6.22 15.93
N ARG A 258 -0.08 -5.37 16.34
CA ARG A 258 -0.19 -3.91 16.22
C ARG A 258 -0.28 -3.48 14.76
N LYS A 259 0.61 -3.98 13.90
CA LYS A 259 0.60 -3.70 12.45
C LYS A 259 -0.68 -4.19 11.79
N GLU A 260 -1.17 -5.36 12.18
CA GLU A 260 -2.41 -5.93 11.66
C GLU A 260 -3.64 -5.10 12.03
N ARG A 261 -3.74 -4.63 13.29
CA ARG A 261 -4.79 -3.70 13.73
C ARG A 261 -4.74 -2.37 12.96
N LEU A 262 -3.56 -1.81 12.77
CA LEU A 262 -3.38 -0.59 11.97
C LEU A 262 -3.78 -0.80 10.51
N GLY A 263 -3.39 -1.94 9.91
CA GLY A 263 -3.79 -2.32 8.56
C GLY A 263 -5.31 -2.42 8.39
N ARG A 264 -5.99 -3.13 9.31
CA ARG A 264 -7.46 -3.18 9.34
C ARG A 264 -8.10 -1.81 9.50
N GLY A 265 -7.57 -0.97 10.39
CA GLY A 265 -8.06 0.39 10.61
C GLY A 265 -7.96 1.27 9.36
N LEU A 266 -6.84 1.17 8.63
CA LEU A 266 -6.64 1.87 7.36
C LEU A 266 -7.58 1.38 6.27
N GLU A 267 -7.84 0.07 6.19
CA GLU A 267 -8.77 -0.50 5.21
C GLU A 267 -10.21 -0.03 5.46
N VAL A 268 -10.66 -0.03 6.71
CA VAL A 268 -11.99 0.50 7.08
C VAL A 268 -12.09 2.00 6.73
N HIS A 269 -11.05 2.78 7.00
CA HIS A 269 -11.03 4.19 6.63
C HIS A 269 -11.13 4.39 5.10
N ARG A 270 -10.39 3.58 4.33
CA ARG A 270 -10.46 3.59 2.86
C ARG A 270 -11.85 3.24 2.35
N GLN A 271 -12.48 2.20 2.91
CA GLN A 271 -13.83 1.80 2.53
C GLN A 271 -14.84 2.90 2.82
N ARG A 272 -14.79 3.53 4.00
CA ARG A 272 -15.66 4.68 4.33
C ARG A 272 -15.52 5.83 3.34
N MET A 273 -14.29 6.18 2.97
CA MET A 273 -14.05 7.24 1.97
C MET A 273 -14.64 6.90 0.60
N LEU A 274 -14.61 5.63 0.20
CA LEU A 274 -15.23 5.16 -1.04
C LEU A 274 -16.75 5.18 -0.95
N ASP A 275 -17.31 4.70 0.17
CA ASP A 275 -18.76 4.70 0.41
C ASP A 275 -19.31 6.13 0.42
N ASP A 276 -18.65 7.08 1.09
CA ASP A 276 -19.01 8.49 1.10
C ASP A 276 -19.02 9.11 -0.31
N TYR A 277 -18.04 8.73 -1.13
CA TYR A 277 -17.96 9.19 -2.52
C TYR A 277 -19.11 8.62 -3.37
N VAL A 278 -19.39 7.31 -3.23
CA VAL A 278 -20.49 6.64 -3.93
C VAL A 278 -21.85 7.19 -3.50
N ALA A 279 -22.05 7.43 -2.20
CA ALA A 279 -23.27 8.02 -1.66
C ALA A 279 -23.54 9.40 -2.26
N LYS A 280 -22.53 10.29 -2.28
CA LYS A 280 -22.63 11.60 -2.92
C LYS A 280 -22.92 11.53 -4.42
N LYS A 281 -22.39 10.52 -5.11
CA LYS A 281 -22.68 10.30 -6.53
C LYS A 281 -24.13 9.86 -6.73
N ASN A 282 -24.63 8.94 -5.90
CA ASN A 282 -25.99 8.43 -5.97
C ASN A 282 -27.03 9.51 -5.61
N GLU A 283 -26.75 10.35 -4.62
CA GLU A 283 -27.58 11.50 -4.26
C GLU A 283 -27.77 12.44 -5.46
N LYS A 284 -26.68 12.81 -6.13
CA LYS A 284 -26.73 13.64 -7.35
C LYS A 284 -27.51 13.00 -8.49
N LEU A 285 -27.41 11.68 -8.66
CA LEU A 285 -28.18 10.94 -9.66
C LEU A 285 -29.67 10.94 -9.32
N HIS A 286 -30.01 10.69 -8.06
CA HIS A 286 -31.40 10.71 -7.61
C HIS A 286 -32.02 12.11 -7.77
N ASP A 287 -31.30 13.17 -7.40
CA ASP A 287 -31.74 14.54 -7.62
C ASP A 287 -32.02 14.79 -9.11
N ALA A 288 -31.10 14.38 -9.99
CA ALA A 288 -31.29 14.48 -11.44
C ALA A 288 -32.55 13.72 -11.92
N GLU A 289 -32.75 12.48 -11.49
CA GLU A 289 -33.94 11.70 -11.84
C GLU A 289 -35.24 12.35 -11.32
N THR A 290 -35.24 12.92 -10.11
CA THR A 290 -36.43 13.64 -9.60
C THR A 290 -36.74 14.88 -10.42
N THR A 291 -35.72 15.62 -10.84
CA THR A 291 -35.91 16.78 -11.74
C THR A 291 -36.43 16.33 -13.11
N GLU A 292 -35.92 15.24 -13.67
CA GLU A 292 -36.38 14.68 -14.95
C GLU A 292 -37.85 14.24 -14.89
N ARG A 293 -38.25 13.52 -13.83
CA ARG A 293 -39.65 13.11 -13.62
C ARG A 293 -40.57 14.31 -13.47
N HIS A 294 -40.13 15.36 -12.75
CA HIS A 294 -40.90 16.58 -12.60
C HIS A 294 -41.10 17.30 -13.94
N LEU A 295 -40.03 17.45 -14.72
CA LEU A 295 -40.09 18.06 -16.05
C LEU A 295 -40.98 17.26 -17.01
N SER A 296 -40.89 15.93 -16.99
CA SER A 296 -41.74 15.05 -17.79
C SER A 296 -43.22 15.21 -17.42
N SER A 297 -43.53 15.29 -16.12
CA SER A 297 -44.90 15.55 -15.65
C SER A 297 -45.42 16.93 -16.07
N VAL A 298 -44.58 17.95 -16.10
CA VAL A 298 -44.97 19.30 -16.58
C VAL A 298 -45.23 19.27 -18.08
N VAL A 299 -44.40 18.57 -18.85
CA VAL A 299 -44.60 18.38 -20.29
C VAL A 299 -45.92 17.65 -20.57
N ASP A 300 -46.22 16.58 -19.84
CA ASP A 300 -47.48 15.84 -19.99
C ASP A 300 -48.73 16.67 -19.63
N GLN A 301 -48.61 17.64 -18.72
CA GLN A 301 -49.69 18.59 -18.39
C GLN A 301 -49.89 19.68 -19.44
N VAL A 302 -48.87 20.00 -20.24
CA VAL A 302 -48.95 21.01 -21.30
C VAL A 302 -49.45 20.41 -22.61
N LEU A 303 -49.21 19.11 -22.83
CA LEU A 303 -49.57 18.40 -24.06
C LEU A 303 -50.95 17.73 -24.03
N ASN A 304 -51.58 17.59 -22.86
CA ASN A 304 -52.96 17.09 -22.69
C ASN A 304 -53.92 18.22 -22.30
#